data_AF-A0A1G9CFY6-F1
#
_entry.id   AF-A0A1G9CFY6-F1
#
_cell.length_a   1.000
_cell.length_b   1.000
_cell.length_c   1.000
_cell.angle_alpha   90.00
_cell.angle_beta   90.00
_cell.angle_gamma   90.00
#
_symmetry.space_group_name_H-M   'P 1'
#
loop_
_entity.id
_entity.type
_entity.pdbx_description
1 polymer ?
#
loop_
_entity_poly.entity_id
_entity_poly.type
_entity_poly.pdbx_seq_one_letter_code
_entity_poly.pdbx_strand_id
1 'polypeptide(L)'
;MSRKADQLGKLARIARLKADADLRRYSAYRAHADAMQRQVEGIRAELAEAIATPVSDALGQWRLTTALVAYRAGEAQRSEAALARMKPGLDAAHRAALLTFGRAEALLQVQRQVLEQEKTEAERRRW
;
A
#
# COMPACT_ATOMS: atom_id res chain seq x y z
N MET A 1 -4.16 32.41 23.66
CA MET A 1 -3.88 30.96 23.60
C MET A 1 -2.44 30.74 24.05
N SER A 2 -2.17 29.63 24.73
CA SER A 2 -0.82 29.30 25.17
C SER A 2 0.10 29.03 23.98
N ARG A 3 1.30 29.61 24.05
CA ARG A 3 2.37 29.41 23.06
C ARG A 3 2.66 27.92 22.80
N LYS A 4 2.45 27.06 23.82
CA LYS A 4 2.64 25.61 23.73
C LYS A 4 1.56 24.93 22.90
N ALA A 5 0.29 25.26 23.11
CA ALA A 5 -0.82 24.73 22.32
C ALA A 5 -0.73 25.17 20.85
N ASP A 6 -0.30 26.41 20.60
CA ASP A 6 -0.11 26.92 19.23
C ASP A 6 1.06 26.22 18.50
N GLN A 7 2.15 25.94 19.22
CA GLN A 7 3.28 25.17 18.68
C GLN A 7 2.87 23.72 18.35
N LEU A 8 2.11 23.06 19.23
CA LEU A 8 1.57 21.72 18.97
C LEU A 8 0.66 21.71 17.73
N GLY A 9 -0.19 22.72 17.56
CA GLY A 9 -1.01 22.85 16.35
C GLY A 9 -0.20 23.08 15.07
N LYS A 10 0.92 23.80 15.13
CA LYS A 10 1.87 23.93 14.00
C LYS A 10 2.53 22.60 13.67
N LEU A 11 2.99 21.86 14.69
CA LEU A 11 3.59 20.54 14.50
C LEU A 11 2.59 19.52 13.95
N ALA A 12 1.34 19.53 14.43
CA ALA A 12 0.27 18.68 13.93
C ALA A 12 0.00 18.91 12.44
N ARG A 13 -0.02 20.17 11.98
CA ARG A 13 -0.16 20.51 10.56
C ARG A 13 0.99 19.95 9.71
N ILE A 14 2.23 20.10 10.16
CA ILE A 14 3.41 19.55 9.45
C ILE A 14 3.33 18.02 9.41
N ALA A 15 2.98 17.38 10.52
CA ALA A 15 2.82 15.94 10.59
C ALA A 15 1.70 15.45 9.67
N ARG A 16 0.61 16.21 9.53
CA ARG A 16 -0.49 15.89 8.62
C ARG A 16 -0.05 15.94 7.16
N LEU A 17 0.65 17.00 6.75
CA LEU A 17 1.20 17.10 5.40
C LEU A 17 2.13 15.93 5.06
N LYS A 18 2.94 15.48 6.04
CA LYS A 18 3.78 14.29 5.87
C LYS A 18 2.95 13.02 5.73
N ALA A 19 1.92 12.85 6.56
CA ALA A 19 1.02 11.70 6.48
C ALA A 19 0.32 11.62 5.12
N ASP A 20 -0.13 12.76 4.59
CA ASP A 20 -0.76 12.82 3.27
C ASP A 20 0.23 12.45 2.15
N ALA A 21 1.50 12.88 2.26
CA ALA A 21 2.55 12.50 1.31
C ALA A 21 2.86 11.00 1.34
N ASP A 22 3.00 10.42 2.54
CA ASP A 22 3.25 8.98 2.69
C ASP A 22 2.04 8.14 2.26
N LEU A 23 0.82 8.63 2.46
CA LEU A 23 -0.41 8.00 1.95
C LEU A 23 -0.45 7.99 0.42
N ARG A 24 -0.10 9.09 -0.24
CA ARG A 24 0.02 9.15 -1.71
C ARG A 24 1.10 8.22 -2.24
N ARG A 25 2.21 8.10 -1.52
CA ARG A 25 3.27 7.15 -1.86
C ARG A 25 2.77 5.71 -1.77
N TYR A 26 2.07 5.36 -0.69
CA TYR A 26 1.45 4.05 -0.52
C TYR A 26 0.41 3.76 -1.62
N SER A 27 -0.45 4.71 -1.96
CA SER A 27 -1.46 4.49 -3.01
C SER A 27 -0.83 4.24 -4.38
N ALA A 28 0.28 4.91 -4.71
CA ALA A 28 1.03 4.65 -5.93
C ALA A 28 1.64 3.24 -5.96
N TYR A 29 2.26 2.79 -4.85
CA TYR A 29 2.76 1.42 -4.74
C TYR A 29 1.64 0.38 -4.88
N ARG A 30 0.50 0.63 -4.24
CA ARG A 30 -0.67 -0.25 -4.32
C ARG A 30 -1.20 -0.33 -5.74
N ALA A 31 -1.35 0.79 -6.44
CA ALA A 31 -1.82 0.80 -7.82
C ALA A 31 -0.90 -0.02 -8.75
N HIS A 32 0.41 0.10 -8.55
CA HIS A 32 1.39 -0.70 -9.31
C HIS A 32 1.30 -2.19 -8.98
N ALA A 33 1.12 -2.55 -7.69
CA ALA A 33 0.93 -3.94 -7.26
C ALA A 33 -0.37 -4.54 -7.82
N ASP A 34 -1.48 -3.80 -7.77
CA ASP A 34 -2.78 -4.23 -8.30
C ASP A 34 -2.71 -4.45 -9.83
N ALA A 35 -2.01 -3.57 -10.55
CA ALA A 35 -1.81 -3.73 -11.99
C ALA A 35 -0.98 -4.98 -12.33
N MET A 36 0.12 -5.21 -11.61
CA MET A 36 0.95 -6.40 -11.78
C MET A 36 0.18 -7.69 -11.42
N GLN A 37 -0.65 -7.64 -10.37
CA GLN A 37 -1.50 -8.76 -9.99
C GLN A 37 -2.49 -9.12 -11.11
N ARG A 38 -3.17 -8.14 -11.70
CA ARG A 38 -4.06 -8.38 -12.85
C ARG A 38 -3.32 -8.98 -14.05
N GLN A 39 -2.09 -8.54 -14.30
CA GLN A 39 -1.26 -9.10 -15.36
C GLN A 39 -0.95 -10.59 -15.10
N VAL A 40 -0.56 -10.94 -13.86
CA VAL A 40 -0.31 -12.34 -13.45
C VAL A 40 -1.58 -13.18 -13.61
N GLU A 41 -2.73 -12.66 -13.19
CA GLU A 41 -4.02 -13.34 -13.34
C GLU A 41 -4.38 -13.58 -14.81
N GLY A 42 -4.12 -12.60 -15.69
CA GLY A 42 -4.29 -12.75 -17.14
C GLY A 42 -3.42 -13.87 -17.73
N ILE A 43 -2.12 -13.89 -17.40
CA ILE A 43 -1.19 -14.94 -17.86
C ILE A 43 -1.64 -16.32 -17.36
N ARG A 44 -2.11 -16.42 -16.11
CA ARG A 44 -2.63 -17.67 -15.56
C ARG A 44 -3.89 -18.15 -16.29
N ALA A 45 -4.79 -17.23 -16.65
CA ALA A 45 -5.98 -17.56 -17.42
C ALA A 45 -5.60 -18.07 -18.82
N GLU A 46 -4.68 -17.40 -19.52
CA GLU A 46 -4.16 -17.84 -20.82
C GLU A 46 -3.49 -19.22 -20.73
N LEU A 47 -2.72 -19.48 -19.67
CA LEU A 47 -2.10 -20.78 -19.43
C LEU A 47 -3.15 -21.87 -19.19
N ALA A 48 -4.17 -21.59 -18.40
CA ALA A 48 -5.26 -22.54 -18.13
C ALA A 48 -6.03 -22.88 -19.41
N GLU A 49 -6.30 -21.89 -20.25
CA GLU A 49 -6.93 -22.08 -21.56
C GLU A 49 -6.06 -22.93 -22.49
N ALA A 50 -4.76 -22.64 -22.56
CA ALA A 50 -3.81 -23.41 -23.36
C ALA A 50 -3.72 -24.89 -22.92
N ILE A 51 -3.82 -25.16 -21.62
CA ILE A 51 -3.85 -26.53 -21.07
C ILE A 51 -5.18 -27.23 -21.38
N ALA A 52 -6.30 -26.50 -21.29
CA ALA A 52 -7.63 -27.06 -21.51
C ALA A 52 -7.97 -27.28 -23.00
N THR A 53 -7.24 -26.65 -23.91
CA THR A 53 -7.49 -26.73 -25.36
C THR A 53 -7.25 -28.15 -25.87
N PRO A 54 -8.26 -28.81 -26.50
CA PRO A 54 -8.07 -30.11 -27.11
C PRO A 54 -6.98 -30.06 -28.20
N VAL A 55 -6.05 -31.02 -28.16
CA VAL A 55 -4.94 -31.10 -29.12
C VAL A 55 -5.20 -32.25 -30.10
N SER A 56 -4.94 -32.01 -31.38
CA SER A 56 -4.94 -33.08 -32.39
C SER A 56 -3.92 -34.16 -32.06
N ASP A 57 -4.22 -35.43 -32.40
CA ASP A 57 -3.30 -36.56 -32.24
C ASP A 57 -2.03 -36.45 -33.12
N ALA A 58 -1.95 -35.44 -33.98
CA ALA A 58 -0.75 -35.14 -34.73
C ALA A 58 0.40 -34.71 -33.79
N LEU A 59 1.49 -35.49 -33.79
CA LEU A 59 2.69 -35.26 -32.96
C LEU A 59 3.24 -33.82 -33.05
N GLY A 60 3.19 -33.21 -34.24
CA GLY A 60 3.63 -31.81 -34.44
C GLY A 60 2.80 -30.81 -33.63
N GLN A 61 1.47 -31.01 -33.59
CA GLN A 61 0.56 -30.18 -32.81
C GLN A 61 0.80 -30.36 -31.31
N TRP A 62 1.04 -31.60 -30.87
CA TRP A 62 1.38 -31.91 -29.48
C TRP A 62 2.66 -31.19 -28.99
N ARG A 63 3.72 -31.22 -29.81
CA ARG A 63 4.98 -30.54 -29.50
C ARG A 63 4.79 -29.03 -29.43
N LEU A 64 4.02 -28.45 -30.36
CA LEU A 64 3.73 -27.02 -30.39
C LEU A 64 2.97 -26.58 -29.13
N THR A 65 1.88 -27.28 -28.79
CA THR A 65 1.10 -26.96 -27.57
C THR A 65 1.93 -27.11 -26.31
N THR A 66 2.74 -28.17 -26.21
CA THR A 66 3.63 -28.37 -25.05
C THR A 66 4.65 -27.22 -24.91
N ALA A 67 5.24 -26.76 -26.02
CA ALA A 67 6.18 -25.64 -26.01
C ALA A 67 5.49 -24.32 -25.58
N LEU A 68 4.27 -24.07 -26.06
CA LEU A 68 3.48 -22.90 -25.67
C LEU A 68 3.13 -22.92 -24.18
N VAL A 69 2.67 -24.06 -23.66
CA VAL A 69 2.35 -24.23 -22.24
C VAL A 69 3.60 -24.01 -21.38
N ALA A 70 4.75 -24.59 -21.75
CA ALA A 70 6.00 -24.40 -21.03
C ALA A 70 6.45 -22.93 -21.03
N TYR A 71 6.34 -22.24 -22.17
CA TYR A 71 6.64 -20.82 -22.28
C TYR A 71 5.76 -19.97 -21.34
N ARG A 72 4.44 -20.18 -21.37
CA ARG A 72 3.47 -19.45 -20.55
C ARG A 72 3.63 -19.74 -19.05
N ALA A 73 3.93 -20.98 -18.68
CA ALA A 73 4.26 -21.33 -17.30
C ALA A 73 5.50 -20.58 -16.79
N GLY A 74 6.54 -20.48 -17.64
CA GLY A 74 7.73 -19.68 -17.33
C GLY A 74 7.43 -18.17 -17.18
N GLU A 75 6.55 -17.62 -18.03
CA GLU A 75 6.08 -16.23 -17.90
C GLU A 75 5.31 -15.99 -16.60
N ALA A 76 4.41 -16.90 -16.24
CA ALA A 76 3.65 -16.84 -14.99
C ALA A 76 4.60 -16.83 -13.78
N GLN A 77 5.55 -17.76 -13.74
CA GLN A 77 6.53 -17.85 -12.64
C GLN A 77 7.39 -16.59 -12.50
N ARG A 78 7.86 -16.02 -13.61
CA ARG A 78 8.65 -14.77 -13.57
C ARG A 78 7.83 -13.58 -13.07
N SER A 79 6.58 -13.50 -13.51
CA SER A 79 5.66 -12.41 -13.14
C SER A 79 5.24 -12.52 -11.68
N GLU A 80 4.97 -13.72 -11.19
CA GLU A 80 4.71 -14.00 -9.77
C GLU A 80 5.92 -13.65 -8.89
N ALA A 81 7.13 -14.02 -9.31
CA ALA A 81 8.34 -13.64 -8.60
C ALA A 81 8.55 -12.12 -8.59
N ALA A 82 8.20 -11.41 -9.67
CA ALA A 82 8.23 -9.95 -9.70
C ALA A 82 7.23 -9.32 -8.73
N LEU A 83 6.00 -9.83 -8.68
CA LEU A 83 4.97 -9.41 -7.73
C LEU A 83 5.41 -9.67 -6.28
N ALA A 84 5.99 -10.85 -6.00
CA ALA A 84 6.52 -11.18 -4.68
C ALA A 84 7.63 -10.22 -4.23
N ARG A 85 8.51 -9.79 -5.15
CA ARG A 85 9.54 -8.78 -4.87
C ARG A 85 8.97 -7.39 -4.54
N MET A 86 7.76 -7.07 -4.98
CA MET A 86 7.12 -5.79 -4.70
C MET A 86 6.50 -5.72 -3.29
N LYS A 87 6.11 -6.87 -2.73
CA LYS A 87 5.43 -6.96 -1.43
C LYS A 87 6.15 -6.23 -0.28
N PRO A 88 7.48 -6.39 -0.08
CA PRO A 88 8.18 -5.68 0.99
C PRO A 88 8.12 -4.16 0.86
N GLY A 89 8.17 -3.63 -0.37
CA GLY A 89 8.08 -2.19 -0.63
C GLY A 89 6.69 -1.64 -0.33
N LEU A 90 5.64 -2.39 -0.70
CA LEU A 90 4.26 -2.07 -0.37
C LEU A 90 4.03 -2.07 1.15
N ASP A 91 4.48 -3.12 1.84
CA ASP A 91 4.36 -3.27 3.29
C ASP A 91 5.13 -2.16 4.04
N ALA A 92 6.31 -1.76 3.52
CA ALA A 92 7.06 -0.63 4.06
C ALA A 92 6.33 0.71 3.87
N ALA A 93 5.79 0.97 2.69
CA ALA A 93 5.01 2.18 2.42
C ALA A 93 3.74 2.26 3.27
N HIS A 94 3.05 1.12 3.44
CA HIS A 94 1.87 1.03 4.30
C HIS A 94 2.20 1.36 5.75
N ARG A 95 3.26 0.76 6.31
CA ARG A 95 3.72 1.07 7.68
C ARG A 95 4.11 2.53 7.84
N ALA A 96 4.81 3.12 6.87
CA ALA A 96 5.20 4.52 6.91
C ALA A 96 3.97 5.46 6.96
N ALA A 97 2.97 5.20 6.12
CA ALA A 97 1.71 5.95 6.11
C ALA A 97 0.96 5.83 7.45
N LEU A 98 0.86 4.63 8.02
CA LEU A 98 0.20 4.42 9.31
C LEU A 98 0.93 5.15 10.46
N LEU A 99 2.26 5.07 10.50
CA LEU A 99 3.05 5.71 11.55
C LEU A 99 2.96 7.24 11.49
N THR A 100 3.03 7.82 10.29
CA THR A 100 2.96 9.27 10.14
C THR A 100 1.58 9.82 10.40
N PHE A 101 0.53 9.10 10.00
CA PHE A 101 -0.84 9.40 10.37
C PHE A 101 -1.03 9.35 11.90
N GLY A 102 -0.61 8.26 12.55
CA GLY A 102 -0.71 8.11 14.00
C GLY A 102 0.03 9.22 14.77
N ARG A 103 1.19 9.65 14.27
CA ARG A 103 1.93 10.81 14.84
C ARG A 103 1.14 12.11 14.72
N ALA A 104 0.49 12.36 13.58
CA ALA A 104 -0.33 13.56 13.40
C ALA A 104 -1.52 13.57 14.37
N GLU A 105 -2.21 12.44 14.52
CA GLU A 105 -3.33 12.30 15.46
C GLU A 105 -2.90 12.45 16.92
N ALA A 106 -1.75 11.87 17.29
CA ALA A 106 -1.20 12.02 18.64
C ALA A 106 -0.89 13.49 18.97
N LEU A 107 -0.32 14.25 18.03
CA LEU A 107 -0.05 15.68 18.23
C LEU A 107 -1.34 16.49 18.42
N LEU A 108 -2.39 16.19 17.66
CA LEU A 108 -3.71 16.82 17.82
C LEU A 108 -4.35 16.46 19.17
N GLN A 109 -4.21 15.21 19.62
CA GLN A 109 -4.69 14.79 20.93
C GLN A 109 -3.98 15.50 22.07
N VAL A 110 -2.64 15.57 22.02
CA VAL A 110 -1.84 16.29 23.03
C VAL A 110 -2.18 17.78 23.03
N GLN A 111 -2.37 18.40 21.85
CA GLN A 111 -2.81 19.80 21.75
C GLN A 111 -4.15 20.02 22.48
N ARG A 112 -5.13 19.15 22.24
CA ARG A 112 -6.44 19.22 22.91
C ARG A 112 -6.32 19.08 24.42
N GLN A 113 -5.52 18.12 24.90
CA GLN A 113 -5.29 17.93 26.34
C GLN A 113 -4.67 19.16 27.00
N VAL A 114 -3.69 19.80 26.35
CA VAL A 114 -3.07 21.03 26.86
C VAL A 114 -4.09 22.17 26.94
N LEU A 115 -4.91 22.34 25.91
CA LEU A 115 -5.95 23.38 25.91
C LEU A 115 -7.00 23.16 27.02
N GLU A 116 -7.40 21.91 27.26
CA GLU A 116 -8.36 21.59 28.34
C GLU A 116 -7.73 21.81 29.72
N GLN A 117 -6.47 21.41 29.93
CA GLN A 117 -5.75 21.69 31.18
C GLN A 117 -5.70 23.19 31.47
N GLU A 118 -5.37 24.01 30.48
CA GLU A 118 -5.29 25.47 30.63
C GLU A 118 -6.65 26.10 30.95
N LYS A 119 -7.74 25.60 30.36
CA LYS A 119 -9.10 26.03 30.74
C LYS A 119 -9.39 25.73 32.20
N THR A 120 -9.12 24.49 32.65
CA THR A 120 -9.36 24.10 34.05
C THR A 120 -8.52 24.90 35.04
N GLU A 121 -7.27 25.24 34.69
CA GLU A 121 -6.43 26.12 35.51
C GLU A 121 -6.95 27.56 35.55
N ALA A 122 -7.42 28.09 34.42
CA ALA A 122 -7.98 29.43 34.36
C ALA A 122 -9.29 29.54 35.18
N GLU A 123 -10.12 28.50 35.16
CA GLU A 123 -11.31 28.40 36.00
C GLU A 123 -10.94 28.36 37.48
N ARG A 124 -9.96 27.53 37.89
CA ARG A 124 -9.48 27.47 39.28
C ARG A 124 -8.92 28.79 39.80
N ARG A 125 -8.31 29.63 38.95
CA ARG A 125 -7.79 30.95 39.34
C ARG A 125 -8.86 32.03 39.46
N ARG A 126 -10.07 31.78 38.95
CA ARG A 126 -11.21 32.72 39.01
C ARG A 126 -12.05 32.55 40.27
N TRP A 127 -11.88 31.44 40.98
CA TRP A 127 -12.45 31.16 42.30
C TRP A 127 -11.39 31.41 43.37
#